data_AF-A0A962T5X5-F1
#
_entry.id   AF-A0A962T5X5-F1
#
_cell.length_a   1.000
_cell.length_b   1.000
_cell.length_c   1.000
_cell.angle_alpha   90.00
_cell.angle_beta   90.00
_cell.angle_gamma   90.00
#
_symmetry.space_group_name_H-M   'P 1'
#
loop_
_entity.id
_entity.type
_entity.pdbx_description
1 polymer ?
#
loop_
_entity_poly.entity_id
_entity_poly.type
_entity_poly.pdbx_seq_one_letter_code
_entity_poly.pdbx_strand_id
1 'polypeptide(L)'
;GGMINASYQMNTLVHNTQWVTGHFHLIFAGTTVIMYLAVAYHLWPKLTGRKLASRGMAVLQLWLWTIGMLVLTMPWHVLGLLGQPRRISSAPYDSPLVEQWDPHEFAMLVGGAILVVSALLFVLNLLLSHVTRKADHVSDDDWAVAVYPPMSVPRPMNGYALWNGIVAVWMIVAYGIPIAQLLILDAPGSLTWGY
;
A
#
# COMPACT_ATOMS: atom_id res chain seq x y z
N GLY A 1 -5.73 11.54 -3.49
CA GLY A 1 -6.31 10.22 -3.80
C GLY A 1 -7.57 9.95 -2.98
N GLY A 2 -7.43 9.46 -1.75
CA GLY A 2 -8.55 8.86 -1.00
C GLY A 2 -9.77 9.76 -0.79
N MET A 3 -9.58 11.00 -0.36
CA MET A 3 -10.70 11.95 -0.20
C MET A 3 -11.43 12.21 -1.53
N ILE A 4 -10.70 12.30 -2.65
CA ILE A 4 -11.30 12.47 -3.98
C ILE A 4 -12.14 11.24 -4.36
N ASN A 5 -11.64 10.03 -4.08
CA ASN A 5 -12.37 8.79 -4.33
C ASN A 5 -13.60 8.64 -3.44
N ALA A 6 -13.58 9.19 -2.22
CA ALA A 6 -14.71 9.17 -1.29
C ALA A 6 -15.77 10.24 -1.64
N SER A 7 -15.42 11.25 -2.43
CA SER A 7 -16.33 12.28 -2.90
C SER A 7 -17.15 11.79 -4.08
N TYR A 8 -18.42 11.45 -3.84
CA TYR A 8 -19.36 10.85 -4.81
C TYR A 8 -19.20 11.35 -6.26
N GLN A 9 -19.37 12.66 -6.49
CA GLN A 9 -19.29 13.26 -7.83
C GLN A 9 -17.87 13.32 -8.39
N MET A 10 -16.85 13.40 -7.54
CA MET A 10 -15.46 13.43 -8.02
C MET A 10 -14.98 12.02 -8.38
N ASN A 11 -15.49 10.99 -7.70
CA ASN A 11 -15.14 9.61 -8.00
C ASN A 11 -15.51 9.24 -9.44
N THR A 12 -16.61 9.76 -10.00
CA THR A 12 -17.00 9.45 -11.39
C THR A 12 -15.94 9.85 -12.42
N LEU A 13 -15.12 10.88 -12.12
CA LEU A 13 -14.02 11.34 -12.99
C LEU A 13 -12.81 10.41 -12.98
N VAL A 14 -12.60 9.66 -11.90
CA VAL A 14 -11.40 8.84 -11.66
C VAL A 14 -11.71 7.36 -11.50
N HIS A 15 -12.99 6.99 -11.55
CA HIS A 15 -13.42 5.62 -11.35
C HIS A 15 -12.88 4.73 -12.47
N ASN A 16 -12.29 3.59 -12.10
CA ASN A 16 -11.65 2.65 -13.02
C ASN A 16 -10.55 3.23 -13.92
N THR A 17 -9.94 4.36 -13.54
CA THR A 17 -8.71 4.85 -14.18
C THR A 17 -7.47 4.49 -13.36
N GLN A 18 -6.27 4.72 -13.91
CA GLN A 18 -5.01 4.53 -13.20
C GLN A 18 -4.88 5.35 -11.90
N TRP A 19 -5.70 6.39 -11.73
CA TRP A 19 -5.76 7.17 -10.50
C TRP A 19 -5.96 6.29 -9.27
N VAL A 20 -6.86 5.30 -9.36
CA VAL A 20 -7.13 4.39 -8.25
C VAL A 20 -5.92 3.50 -7.96
N THR A 21 -5.21 3.05 -9.00
CA THR A 21 -3.95 2.31 -8.88
C THR A 21 -2.90 3.16 -8.16
N GLY A 22 -2.71 4.40 -8.61
CA GLY A 22 -1.81 5.39 -8.00
C GLY A 22 -2.12 5.63 -6.52
N HIS A 23 -3.37 5.91 -6.20
CA HIS A 23 -3.78 6.19 -4.82
C HIS A 23 -3.51 5.02 -3.88
N PHE A 24 -3.91 3.80 -4.25
CA PHE A 24 -3.74 2.63 -3.40
C PHE A 24 -2.26 2.30 -3.18
N HIS A 25 -1.44 2.34 -4.24
CA HIS A 25 -0.02 2.04 -4.12
C HIS A 25 0.72 3.09 -3.29
N LEU A 26 0.35 4.37 -3.38
CA LEU A 26 0.97 5.40 -2.56
C LEU A 26 0.74 5.17 -1.06
N ILE A 27 -0.43 4.69 -0.65
CA ILE A 27 -0.74 4.39 0.76
C ILE A 27 -0.22 3.00 1.15
N PHE A 28 -0.64 1.95 0.47
CA PHE A 28 -0.27 0.60 0.86
C PHE A 28 1.23 0.34 0.62
N ALA A 29 1.71 0.44 -0.62
CA ALA A 29 3.11 0.17 -0.92
C ALA A 29 4.04 1.32 -0.48
N GLY A 30 3.59 2.57 -0.56
CA GLY A 30 4.38 3.75 -0.22
C GLY A 30 4.55 3.95 1.29
N THR A 31 3.51 3.77 2.11
CA THR A 31 3.61 3.97 3.56
C THR A 31 3.62 2.66 4.35
N THR A 32 2.85 1.65 3.97
CA THR A 32 2.74 0.42 4.77
C THR A 32 3.88 -0.56 4.48
N VAL A 33 4.16 -0.85 3.21
CA VAL A 33 5.20 -1.82 2.84
C VAL A 33 6.59 -1.32 3.24
N ILE A 34 6.91 -0.04 3.07
CA ILE A 34 8.21 0.50 3.52
C ILE A 34 8.42 0.30 5.03
N MET A 35 7.36 0.43 5.84
CA MET A 35 7.42 0.15 7.27
C MET A 35 7.69 -1.32 7.55
N TYR A 36 7.07 -2.24 6.80
CA TYR A 36 7.40 -3.66 6.92
C TYR A 36 8.84 -3.98 6.54
N LEU A 37 9.40 -3.34 5.51
CA LEU A 37 10.82 -3.50 5.14
C LEU A 37 11.74 -2.98 6.25
N ALA A 38 11.44 -1.81 6.83
CA ALA A 38 12.19 -1.26 7.96
C ALA A 38 12.10 -2.14 9.22
N VAL A 39 10.90 -2.64 9.54
CA VAL A 39 10.67 -3.58 10.65
C VAL A 39 11.41 -4.88 10.41
N ALA A 40 11.46 -5.39 9.18
CA ALA A 40 12.23 -6.59 8.86
C ALA A 40 13.73 -6.39 9.17
N TYR A 41 14.32 -5.24 8.82
CA TYR A 41 15.70 -4.95 9.19
C TYR A 41 15.92 -4.83 10.70
N HIS A 42 14.95 -4.28 11.43
CA HIS A 42 15.04 -4.18 12.90
C HIS A 42 14.87 -5.55 13.59
N LEU A 43 13.93 -6.37 13.12
CA LEU A 43 13.64 -7.67 13.71
C LEU A 43 14.62 -8.75 13.27
N TRP A 44 15.32 -8.59 12.15
CA TRP A 44 16.23 -9.63 11.64
C TRP A 44 17.27 -10.10 12.68
N PRO A 45 17.99 -9.21 13.39
CA PRO A 45 18.91 -9.63 14.44
C PRO A 45 18.21 -10.26 15.65
N LYS A 46 16.99 -9.82 15.98
CA LYS A 46 16.18 -10.35 17.09
C LYS A 46 15.69 -11.78 16.81
N LEU A 47 15.31 -12.06 15.57
CA LEU A 47 14.82 -13.37 15.16
C LEU A 47 15.95 -14.37 14.87
N THR A 48 17.06 -13.91 14.29
CA THR A 48 18.15 -14.81 13.84
C THR A 48 19.35 -14.83 14.77
N GLY A 49 19.44 -13.91 15.72
CA GLY A 49 20.63 -13.71 16.55
C GLY A 49 21.86 -13.28 15.76
N ARG A 50 21.71 -12.82 14.51
CA ARG A 50 22.81 -12.42 13.62
C ARG A 50 22.79 -10.93 13.30
N LYS A 51 23.97 -10.31 13.21
CA LYS A 51 24.07 -8.87 12.93
C LYS A 51 23.57 -8.57 11.51
N LEU A 52 22.91 -7.43 11.33
CA LEU A 52 22.59 -6.92 10.00
C LEU A 52 23.90 -6.67 9.22
N ALA A 53 23.98 -7.13 7.98
CA ALA A 53 25.20 -7.05 7.17
C ALA A 53 25.61 -5.62 6.86
N SER A 54 24.66 -4.77 6.45
CA SER A 54 24.94 -3.36 6.21
C SER A 54 23.73 -2.47 6.51
N ARG A 55 23.92 -1.55 7.47
CA ARG A 55 22.97 -0.46 7.73
C ARG A 55 22.90 0.52 6.57
N GLY A 56 24.02 0.80 5.90
CA GLY A 56 24.07 1.68 4.75
C GLY A 56 23.25 1.15 3.58
N MET A 57 23.33 -0.15 3.30
CA MET A 57 22.51 -0.81 2.27
C MET A 57 21.02 -0.77 2.63
N ALA A 58 20.66 -0.99 3.90
CA ALA A 58 19.28 -0.88 4.36
C ALA A 58 18.71 0.53 4.15
N VAL A 59 19.46 1.57 4.54
CA VAL A 59 19.05 2.97 4.34
C VAL A 59 18.91 3.30 2.85
N LEU A 60 19.90 2.91 2.03
CA LEU A 60 19.84 3.09 0.59
C LEU A 60 18.61 2.40 -0.02
N GLN A 61 18.35 1.15 0.36
CA GLN A 61 17.20 0.38 -0.10
C GLN A 61 15.88 1.11 0.20
N LEU A 62 15.70 1.59 1.43
CA LEU A 62 14.48 2.31 1.86
C LEU A 62 14.30 3.64 1.11
N TRP A 63 15.40 4.36 0.82
CA TRP A 63 15.34 5.57 -0.01
C TRP A 63 14.99 5.25 -1.46
N LEU A 64 15.59 4.22 -2.05
CA LEU A 64 15.23 3.76 -3.38
C LEU A 64 13.76 3.33 -3.44
N TRP A 65 13.25 2.66 -2.40
CA TRP A 65 11.82 2.33 -2.31
C TRP A 65 10.96 3.59 -2.32
N THR A 66 11.28 4.55 -1.46
CA THR A 66 10.56 5.84 -1.37
C THR A 66 10.54 6.57 -2.72
N ILE A 67 11.71 6.75 -3.34
CA ILE A 67 11.84 7.46 -4.61
C ILE A 67 11.13 6.69 -5.73
N GLY A 68 11.36 5.38 -5.81
CA GLY A 68 10.71 4.51 -6.79
C GLY A 68 9.18 4.55 -6.69
N MET A 69 8.64 4.54 -5.46
CA MET A 69 7.20 4.67 -5.22
C MET A 69 6.64 6.01 -5.68
N LEU A 70 7.35 7.12 -5.43
CA LEU A 70 6.93 8.45 -5.90
C LEU A 70 6.96 8.52 -7.43
N VAL A 71 8.06 8.08 -8.05
CA VAL A 71 8.23 8.10 -9.52
C VAL A 71 7.26 7.14 -10.21
N LEU A 72 6.88 6.02 -9.58
CA LEU A 72 5.88 5.09 -10.10
C LEU A 72 4.46 5.66 -10.00
N THR A 73 4.09 6.18 -8.82
CA THR A 73 2.68 6.46 -8.51
C THR A 73 2.23 7.86 -8.92
N MET A 74 3.13 8.85 -9.00
CA MET A 74 2.77 10.19 -9.45
C MET A 74 2.30 10.19 -10.91
N PRO A 75 3.00 9.54 -11.87
CA PRO A 75 2.49 9.39 -13.24
C PRO A 75 1.15 8.68 -13.31
N TRP A 76 0.89 7.66 -12.48
CA TRP A 76 -0.42 7.00 -12.46
C TRP A 76 -1.59 7.92 -12.09
N HIS A 77 -1.37 8.92 -11.23
CA HIS A 77 -2.40 9.91 -10.96
C HIS A 77 -2.66 10.78 -12.20
N VAL A 78 -1.60 11.19 -12.92
CA VAL A 78 -1.75 11.97 -14.15
C VAL A 78 -2.43 11.15 -15.25
N LEU A 79 -1.97 9.93 -15.50
CA LEU A 79 -2.58 8.97 -16.42
C LEU A 79 -4.06 8.73 -16.10
N GLY A 80 -4.40 8.63 -14.83
CA GLY A 80 -5.77 8.51 -14.38
C GLY A 80 -6.65 9.73 -14.69
N LEU A 81 -6.09 10.93 -14.67
CA LEU A 81 -6.77 12.17 -15.07
C LEU A 81 -6.85 12.31 -16.60
N LEU A 82 -5.88 11.75 -17.32
CA LEU A 82 -5.87 11.65 -18.79
C LEU A 82 -6.76 10.51 -19.32
N GLY A 83 -7.51 9.85 -18.43
CA GLY A 83 -8.50 8.84 -18.80
C GLY A 83 -7.94 7.45 -19.04
N GLN A 84 -6.67 7.17 -18.71
CA GLN A 84 -6.12 5.82 -18.90
C GLN A 84 -6.85 4.82 -17.98
N PRO A 85 -7.51 3.79 -18.54
CA PRO A 85 -8.18 2.79 -17.74
C PRO A 85 -7.16 1.93 -16.99
N ARG A 86 -7.51 1.48 -15.79
CA ARG A 86 -6.73 0.45 -15.09
C ARG A 86 -7.13 -0.95 -15.60
N ARG A 87 -6.26 -1.93 -15.38
CA ARG A 87 -6.50 -3.36 -15.69
C ARG A 87 -6.65 -3.67 -17.20
N ILE A 88 -5.87 -2.97 -18.02
CA ILE A 88 -5.67 -3.29 -19.43
C ILE A 88 -4.22 -3.74 -19.65
N SER A 89 -4.00 -4.67 -20.57
CA SER A 89 -2.65 -5.13 -20.94
C SER A 89 -2.03 -4.29 -22.05
N SER A 90 -2.86 -3.73 -22.92
CA SER A 90 -2.48 -2.86 -24.03
C SER A 90 -3.67 -1.98 -24.39
N ALA A 91 -3.38 -0.80 -24.93
CA ALA A 91 -4.37 0.04 -25.59
C ALA A 91 -4.14 -0.08 -27.11
N PRO A 92 -4.98 -0.79 -27.87
CA PRO A 92 -4.78 -1.04 -29.30
C PRO A 92 -5.07 0.19 -30.18
N TYR A 93 -5.12 1.39 -29.58
CA TYR A 93 -5.59 2.59 -30.25
C TYR A 93 -4.41 3.51 -30.57
N ASP A 94 -4.06 3.61 -31.85
CA ASP A 94 -3.14 4.61 -32.42
C ASP A 94 -3.81 6.00 -32.45
N SER A 95 -4.35 6.45 -31.32
CA SER A 95 -5.01 7.76 -31.20
C SER A 95 -4.10 8.78 -30.51
N PRO A 96 -4.25 10.09 -30.79
CA PRO A 96 -3.52 11.14 -30.07
C PRO A 96 -3.70 11.10 -28.53
N LEU A 97 -4.78 10.49 -28.05
CA LEU A 97 -5.04 10.29 -26.62
C LEU A 97 -4.11 9.26 -25.98
N VAL A 98 -3.65 8.26 -26.72
CA VAL A 98 -2.72 7.23 -26.20
C VAL A 98 -1.29 7.76 -26.26
N GLU A 99 -0.92 8.49 -27.31
CA GLU A 99 0.40 9.11 -27.43
C GLU A 99 0.73 10.06 -26.26
N GLN A 100 -0.27 10.75 -25.70
CA GLN A 100 -0.03 11.63 -24.54
C GLN A 100 0.33 10.85 -23.25
N TRP A 101 0.09 9.54 -23.20
CA TRP A 101 0.37 8.70 -22.04
C TRP A 101 1.84 8.29 -21.99
N ASP A 102 2.50 8.14 -23.14
CA ASP A 102 3.89 7.69 -23.29
C ASP A 102 4.89 8.28 -22.29
N PRO A 103 4.98 9.62 -22.09
CA PRO A 103 5.95 10.18 -21.14
C PRO A 103 5.69 9.73 -19.69
N HIS A 104 4.42 9.53 -19.33
CA HIS A 104 4.02 9.07 -18.00
C HIS A 104 4.22 7.56 -17.84
N GLU A 105 3.96 6.79 -18.89
CA GLU A 105 4.24 5.35 -18.95
C GLU A 105 5.74 5.06 -18.84
N PHE A 106 6.56 5.86 -19.52
CA PHE A 106 8.01 5.77 -19.39
C PHE A 106 8.47 6.12 -17.97
N ALA A 107 7.94 7.19 -17.38
CA ALA A 107 8.26 7.58 -16.01
C ALA A 107 7.89 6.48 -14.99
N MET A 108 6.70 5.87 -15.11
CA MET A 108 6.31 4.78 -14.22
C MET A 108 7.20 3.54 -14.41
N LEU A 109 7.66 3.25 -15.64
CA LEU A 109 8.60 2.16 -15.91
C LEU A 109 9.94 2.40 -15.20
N VAL A 110 10.46 3.62 -15.23
CA VAL A 110 11.66 4.01 -14.47
C VAL A 110 11.44 3.82 -12.97
N GLY A 111 10.30 4.27 -12.44
CA GLY A 111 9.92 4.05 -11.04
C GLY A 111 9.87 2.57 -10.66
N GLY A 112 9.28 1.74 -11.53
CA GLY A 112 9.24 0.29 -11.39
C GLY A 112 10.62 -0.35 -11.37
N ALA A 113 11.53 0.07 -12.26
CA ALA A 113 12.91 -0.41 -12.28
C ALA A 113 13.66 -0.07 -10.98
N ILE A 114 13.49 1.15 -10.45
CA ILE A 114 14.06 1.56 -9.16
C ILE A 114 13.53 0.67 -8.03
N LEU A 115 12.24 0.33 -8.03
CA LEU A 115 11.63 -0.56 -7.04
C LEU A 115 12.16 -1.99 -7.13
N VAL A 116 12.40 -2.51 -8.33
CA VAL A 116 13.04 -3.83 -8.52
C VAL A 116 14.45 -3.82 -7.93
N VAL A 117 15.25 -2.79 -8.22
CA VAL A 117 16.60 -2.65 -7.62
C VAL A 117 16.52 -2.58 -6.10
N SER A 118 15.58 -1.81 -5.56
CA SER A 118 15.32 -1.73 -4.11
C SER A 118 14.97 -3.11 -3.52
N ALA A 119 14.05 -3.85 -4.14
CA ALA A 119 13.65 -5.18 -3.68
C ALA A 119 14.83 -6.18 -3.72
N LEU A 120 15.67 -6.14 -4.75
CA LEU A 120 16.87 -6.97 -4.84
C LEU A 120 17.87 -6.62 -3.75
N LEU A 121 18.10 -5.33 -3.47
CA LEU A 121 18.94 -4.88 -2.36
C LEU A 121 18.40 -5.34 -1.01
N PHE A 122 17.08 -5.35 -0.84
CA PHE A 122 16.44 -5.86 0.37
C PHE A 122 16.77 -7.33 0.60
N VAL A 123 16.49 -8.18 -0.39
CA VAL A 123 16.78 -9.61 -0.34
C VAL A 123 18.27 -9.86 -0.14
N LEU A 124 19.14 -9.19 -0.91
CA LEU A 124 20.58 -9.33 -0.81
C LEU A 124 21.08 -8.98 0.60
N ASN A 125 20.64 -7.86 1.17
CA ASN A 125 21.09 -7.45 2.49
C ASN A 125 20.67 -8.46 3.57
N LEU A 126 19.46 -9.02 3.49
CA LEU A 126 19.00 -10.05 4.43
C LEU A 126 19.76 -11.38 4.25
N LEU A 127 20.03 -11.81 3.02
CA LEU A 127 20.83 -13.00 2.74
C LEU A 127 22.27 -12.85 3.28
N LEU A 128 22.90 -11.70 3.04
CA LEU A 128 24.21 -11.38 3.61
C LEU A 128 24.13 -11.35 5.14
N SER A 129 23.07 -10.79 5.71
CA SER A 129 22.84 -10.77 7.16
C SER A 129 22.63 -12.17 7.74
N HIS A 130 22.22 -13.14 6.92
CA HIS A 130 22.09 -14.53 7.37
C HIS A 130 23.44 -15.22 7.50
N VAL A 131 24.47 -14.80 6.77
CA VAL A 131 25.82 -15.41 6.83
C VAL A 131 26.78 -14.65 7.75
N THR A 132 26.35 -13.54 8.36
CA THR A 132 27.15 -12.80 9.35
C THR A 132 27.34 -13.59 10.64
N ARG A 133 28.34 -13.17 11.44
CA ARG A 133 28.53 -13.67 12.80
C ARG A 133 27.30 -13.42 13.67
N LYS A 134 27.10 -14.32 14.63
CA LYS A 134 26.12 -14.11 15.71
C LYS A 134 26.41 -12.79 16.42
N ALA A 135 25.35 -12.09 16.80
CA ALA A 135 25.45 -10.87 17.57
C ALA A 135 25.92 -11.20 18.99
N ASP A 136 26.88 -10.43 19.51
CA ASP A 136 27.40 -10.60 20.87
C ASP A 136 26.33 -10.24 21.92
N HIS A 137 25.46 -9.30 21.56
CA HIS A 137 24.30 -8.89 22.33
C HIS A 137 23.20 -8.44 21.37
N VAL A 138 21.96 -8.82 21.65
CA VAL A 138 20.75 -8.32 21.00
C VAL A 138 19.99 -7.56 22.08
N SER A 139 19.71 -6.27 21.85
CA SER A 139 18.93 -5.46 22.79
C SER A 139 17.48 -5.95 22.83
N ASP A 140 17.00 -6.28 24.02
CA ASP A 140 15.61 -6.66 24.26
C ASP A 140 14.69 -5.45 24.49
N ASP A 141 15.26 -4.26 24.75
CA ASP A 141 14.56 -3.13 25.37
C ASP A 141 14.50 -1.86 24.48
N ASP A 142 14.08 -2.02 23.22
CA ASP A 142 14.10 -0.93 22.22
C ASP A 142 12.73 -0.27 21.97
N TRP A 143 11.73 -0.52 22.81
CA TRP A 143 10.38 -0.02 22.57
C TRP A 143 10.22 1.42 23.05
N ALA A 144 9.52 2.24 22.25
CA ALA A 144 9.23 3.61 22.62
C ALA A 144 8.33 3.65 23.86
N VAL A 145 8.80 4.33 24.92
CA VAL A 145 8.02 4.58 26.13
C VAL A 145 7.25 5.88 25.98
N ALA A 146 5.97 5.89 26.39
CA ALA A 146 5.16 7.10 26.38
C ALA A 146 5.76 8.14 27.35
N VAL A 147 5.97 9.37 26.86
CA VAL A 147 6.46 10.49 27.69
C VAL A 147 5.53 10.76 28.87
N TYR A 148 4.22 10.63 28.64
CA TYR A 148 3.19 10.75 29.67
C TYR A 148 2.33 9.47 29.68
N PRO A 149 2.63 8.48 30.54
CA PRO A 149 1.82 7.29 30.64
C PRO A 149 0.42 7.64 31.18
N PRO A 150 -0.66 7.04 30.65
CA PRO A 150 -2.00 7.29 31.14
C PRO A 150 -2.13 6.81 32.60
N MET A 151 -2.45 7.72 33.51
CA MET A 151 -2.65 7.41 34.94
C MET A 151 -3.93 6.59 35.17
N SER A 152 -4.93 6.73 34.29
CA SER A 152 -6.13 5.90 34.26
C SER A 152 -6.73 5.93 32.86
N VAL A 153 -7.41 4.85 32.47
CA VAL A 153 -8.14 4.77 31.20
C VAL A 153 -9.63 4.64 31.53
N PRO A 154 -10.51 5.51 31.00
CA PRO A 154 -11.94 5.38 31.19
C PRO A 154 -12.43 3.99 30.79
N ARG A 155 -13.34 3.39 31.57
CA ARG A 155 -13.87 2.04 31.30
C ARG A 155 -14.35 1.84 29.84
N PRO A 156 -15.03 2.80 29.19
CA PRO A 156 -15.42 2.66 27.78
C PRO A 156 -14.24 2.54 26.81
N MET A 157 -13.09 3.12 27.14
CA MET A 157 -11.87 3.07 26.31
C MET A 157 -10.98 1.87 26.65
N ASN A 158 -11.19 1.25 27.82
CA ASN A 158 -10.43 0.11 28.33
C ASN A 158 -11.15 -1.23 28.09
N GLY A 159 -11.69 -1.43 26.89
CA GLY A 159 -12.37 -2.67 26.50
C GLY A 159 -12.99 -2.59 25.11
N TYR A 160 -13.27 -3.75 24.50
CA TYR A 160 -13.81 -3.83 23.14
C TYR A 160 -15.34 -3.96 23.08
N ALA A 161 -16.01 -4.29 24.19
CA ALA A 161 -17.44 -4.62 24.18
C ALA A 161 -18.33 -3.48 23.65
N LEU A 162 -18.16 -2.26 24.17
CA LEU A 162 -18.90 -1.08 23.72
C LEU A 162 -18.66 -0.80 22.23
N TRP A 163 -17.39 -0.74 21.82
CA TRP A 163 -17.00 -0.40 20.45
C TRP A 163 -17.46 -1.45 19.43
N ASN A 164 -17.37 -2.73 19.79
CA ASN A 164 -17.91 -3.81 18.96
C ASN A 164 -19.42 -3.71 18.81
N GLY A 165 -20.14 -3.34 19.89
CA GLY A 165 -21.58 -3.07 19.83
C GLY A 165 -21.91 -1.92 18.88
N ILE A 166 -21.18 -0.81 18.97
CA ILE A 166 -21.35 0.36 18.08
C ILE A 166 -21.10 -0.03 16.61
N VAL A 167 -19.99 -0.74 16.34
CA VAL A 167 -19.66 -1.21 14.98
C VAL A 167 -20.74 -2.14 14.44
N ALA A 168 -21.24 -3.08 15.25
CA ALA A 168 -22.30 -4.00 14.84
C ALA A 168 -23.57 -3.27 14.43
N VAL A 169 -24.04 -2.31 15.25
CA VAL A 169 -25.21 -1.48 14.93
C VAL A 169 -24.97 -0.68 13.65
N TRP A 170 -23.79 -0.06 13.50
CA TRP A 170 -23.47 0.74 12.32
C TRP A 170 -23.42 -0.10 11.03
N MET A 171 -22.90 -1.33 11.09
CA MET A 171 -22.92 -2.26 9.97
C MET A 171 -24.34 -2.62 9.54
N ILE A 172 -25.23 -2.88 10.49
CA ILE A 172 -26.65 -3.17 10.20
C ILE A 172 -27.31 -1.99 9.51
N VAL A 173 -27.11 -0.77 10.02
CA VAL A 173 -27.71 0.45 9.46
C VAL A 173 -27.16 0.74 8.06
N ALA A 174 -25.85 0.64 7.86
CA ALA A 174 -25.20 1.00 6.60
C ALA A 174 -25.44 -0.04 5.48
N TYR A 175 -25.49 -1.33 5.82
CA TYR A 175 -25.51 -2.41 4.81
C TYR A 175 -26.80 -3.25 4.80
N GLY A 176 -27.64 -3.18 5.83
CA GLY A 176 -28.84 -4.02 5.94
C GLY A 176 -29.80 -3.86 4.76
N ILE A 177 -30.07 -2.61 4.34
CA ILE A 177 -30.93 -2.33 3.19
C ILE A 177 -30.29 -2.79 1.87
N PRO A 178 -29.04 -2.39 1.51
CA PRO A 178 -28.39 -2.87 0.29
C PRO A 178 -28.32 -4.40 0.19
N ILE A 179 -28.00 -5.09 1.29
CA ILE A 179 -27.95 -6.57 1.31
C ILE A 179 -29.33 -7.17 1.10
N ALA A 180 -30.37 -6.66 1.78
CA ALA A 180 -31.74 -7.13 1.57
C ALA A 180 -32.20 -6.94 0.12
N GLN A 181 -31.86 -5.81 -0.50
CA GLN A 181 -32.16 -5.55 -1.91
C GLN A 181 -31.51 -6.58 -2.84
N LEU A 182 -30.23 -6.93 -2.62
CA LEU A 182 -29.54 -7.95 -3.41
C LEU A 182 -30.16 -9.35 -3.32
N LEU A 183 -30.87 -9.65 -2.23
CA LEU A 183 -31.55 -10.94 -2.04
C LEU A 183 -32.95 -10.99 -2.65
N ILE A 184 -33.58 -9.82 -2.83
CA ILE A 184 -34.96 -9.70 -3.32
C ILE A 184 -34.98 -9.43 -4.83
N LEU A 185 -34.01 -8.68 -5.34
CA LEU A 185 -33.95 -8.30 -6.75
C LEU A 185 -33.21 -9.36 -7.58
N ASP A 186 -33.77 -9.70 -8.74
CA ASP A 186 -33.09 -10.54 -9.72
C ASP A 186 -31.81 -9.84 -10.21
N ALA A 187 -30.67 -10.51 -10.03
CA ALA A 187 -29.39 -10.03 -10.53
C ALA A 187 -29.20 -10.48 -11.99
N PRO A 188 -28.75 -9.60 -12.90
CA PRO A 188 -28.35 -10.02 -14.23
C PRO A 188 -27.24 -11.08 -14.15
N GLY A 189 -27.32 -12.10 -15.02
CA GLY A 189 -26.25 -13.10 -15.14
C GLY A 189 -24.92 -12.47 -15.56
N SER A 190 -23.80 -13.10 -15.18
CA SER A 190 -22.48 -12.67 -15.64
C SER A 190 -22.20 -13.19 -17.05
N LEU A 191 -21.60 -12.36 -17.91
CA LEU A 191 -20.96 -12.83 -19.13
C LEU A 191 -19.65 -13.55 -18.79
N THR A 192 -19.40 -14.67 -19.45
CA THR A 192 -18.11 -15.36 -19.40
C THR A 192 -17.03 -14.51 -20.07
N TRP A 193 -15.82 -14.52 -19.49
CA TRP A 193 -14.68 -13.77 -20.03
C TRP A 193 -14.28 -14.27 -21.43
N GLY A 194 -14.19 -13.37 -22.41
CA GLY A 194 -13.65 -13.68 -23.74
C GLY A 194 -14.65 -13.80 -24.90
N TYR A 195 -15.83 -13.18 -24.80
CA TYR A 195 -16.77 -13.00 -25.93
C TYR A 195 -16.85 -11.54 -26.35
#